data_AF-A0A2H6EBF9-F1
#
_entry.id   AF-A0A2H6EBF9-F1
#
_cell.length_a   1.000
_cell.length_b   1.000
_cell.length_c   1.000
_cell.angle_alpha   90.00
_cell.angle_beta   90.00
_cell.angle_gamma   90.00
#
_symmetry.space_group_name_H-M   'P 1'
#
loop_
_entity.id
_entity.type
_entity.pdbx_description
1 polymer ?
#
loop_
_entity_poly.entity_id
_entity_poly.type
_entity_poly.pdbx_seq_one_letter_code
_entity_poly.pdbx_strand_id
1 'polypeptide(L)'
;MMNQKDGMPMMGMMRKMMEGNEDFNPMEMCKTMMSSVAQVSEMSFYATPEIRLMFEEWLASVEDEIFDFINKENEINPENISKHFKISKDAAKFFLNHLAASGRIKAEFKTKKADK
;
A
#
# COMPACT_ATOMS: atom_id res chain seq x y z
N MET A 1 2.99 8.43 72.65
CA MET A 1 1.88 9.37 72.38
C MET A 1 2.13 10.01 71.02
N MET A 2 1.09 10.01 70.16
CA MET A 2 0.82 10.95 69.05
C MET A 2 1.83 10.96 67.88
N ASN A 3 1.57 10.25 66.78
CA ASN A 3 0.68 10.62 65.65
C ASN A 3 1.27 11.78 64.80
N GLN A 4 1.98 11.44 63.73
CA GLN A 4 2.14 12.35 62.59
C GLN A 4 1.84 11.56 61.31
N LYS A 5 0.54 11.43 61.10
CA LYS A 5 -0.11 10.90 59.92
C LYS A 5 -0.11 11.97 58.82
N ASP A 6 0.04 11.49 57.59
CA ASP A 6 -0.69 11.99 56.41
C ASP A 6 -0.33 13.38 55.85
N GLY A 7 0.91 13.56 55.38
CA GLY A 7 1.30 14.76 54.62
C GLY A 7 1.71 14.55 53.15
N MET A 8 1.94 13.32 52.69
CA MET A 8 2.69 13.08 51.44
C MET A 8 2.04 12.23 50.31
N PRO A 9 0.75 11.85 50.28
CA PRO A 9 0.20 11.22 49.09
C PRO A 9 -0.08 12.22 47.96
N MET A 10 -0.43 13.47 48.30
CA MET A 10 -0.81 14.50 47.31
C MET A 10 0.39 15.02 46.52
N MET A 11 1.59 15.12 47.11
CA MET A 11 2.80 15.56 46.39
C MET A 11 3.26 14.53 45.35
N GLY A 12 3.20 13.24 45.68
CA GLY A 12 3.54 12.16 44.76
C GLY A 12 2.54 12.05 43.60
N MET A 13 1.25 12.25 43.86
CA MET A 13 0.21 12.26 42.84
C MET A 13 0.33 13.48 41.91
N MET A 14 0.67 14.65 42.45
CA MET A 14 0.88 15.88 41.69
C MET A 14 2.14 15.82 40.80
N ARG A 15 3.23 15.18 41.29
CA ARG A 15 4.43 14.89 40.49
C ARG A 15 4.12 13.94 39.32
N LYS A 16 3.34 12.88 39.57
CA LYS A 16 2.97 11.89 38.54
C LYS A 16 2.02 12.44 37.47
N MET A 17 1.25 13.50 37.78
CA MET A 17 0.48 14.26 36.78
C MET A 17 1.34 15.28 36.01
N MET A 18 2.43 15.79 36.61
CA MET A 18 3.38 16.68 35.94
C MET A 18 4.42 15.94 35.08
N GLU A 19 4.68 14.66 35.37
CA GLU A 19 5.34 13.71 34.45
C GLU A 19 4.36 13.30 33.33
N GLY A 20 3.69 14.28 32.72
CA GLY A 20 2.90 14.07 31.51
C GLY A 20 3.80 13.47 30.45
N ASN A 21 3.39 12.33 29.89
CA ASN A 21 4.05 11.64 28.78
C ASN A 21 4.56 12.67 27.75
N GLU A 22 5.87 12.92 27.74
CA GLU A 22 6.52 13.84 26.79
C GLU A 22 6.29 13.40 25.32
N ASP A 23 5.85 12.16 25.11
CA ASP A 23 5.59 11.56 23.80
C ASP A 23 4.12 11.59 23.35
N PHE A 24 3.16 11.99 24.20
CA PHE A 24 1.73 11.99 23.83
C PHE A 24 1.18 13.41 23.73
N ASN A 25 1.03 13.90 22.50
CA ASN A 25 0.37 15.17 22.22
C ASN A 25 -1.05 14.94 21.67
N PRO A 26 -2.12 15.21 22.45
CA PRO A 26 -3.50 15.01 22.03
C PRO A 26 -3.89 15.81 20.77
N MET A 27 -3.27 16.97 20.57
CA MET A 27 -3.55 17.83 19.41
C MET A 27 -2.99 17.22 18.12
N GLU A 28 -1.77 16.67 18.17
CA GLU A 28 -1.18 15.96 17.03
C GLU A 28 -1.95 14.66 16.73
N MET A 29 -2.38 13.92 17.75
CA MET A 29 -3.24 12.73 17.56
C MET A 29 -4.55 13.09 16.84
N CYS A 30 -5.27 14.13 17.28
CA CYS A 30 -6.50 14.58 16.64
C CYS A 30 -6.26 14.99 15.18
N LYS A 31 -5.15 15.70 14.91
CA LYS A 31 -4.77 16.10 13.56
C LYS A 31 -4.50 14.88 12.67
N THR A 32 -3.72 13.90 13.15
CA THR A 32 -3.48 12.64 12.42
C THR A 32 -4.78 11.90 12.14
N MET A 33 -5.67 11.76 13.14
CA MET A 33 -6.97 11.12 12.94
C MET A 33 -7.80 11.84 11.87
N MET A 34 -7.91 13.17 11.93
CA MET A 34 -8.67 13.93 10.93
C MET A 34 -8.07 13.79 9.53
N SER A 35 -6.74 13.80 9.41
CA SER A 35 -6.06 13.54 8.13
C SER A 35 -6.33 12.14 7.60
N SER A 36 -6.28 11.11 8.46
CA SER A 36 -6.61 9.74 8.06
C SER A 36 -8.08 9.60 7.63
N VAL A 37 -9.02 10.24 8.34
CA VAL A 37 -10.45 10.25 7.97
C VAL A 37 -10.65 10.92 6.62
N ALA A 38 -9.99 12.06 6.36
CA ALA A 38 -10.05 12.73 5.06
C ALA A 38 -9.52 11.83 3.94
N GLN A 39 -8.37 11.18 4.14
CA GLN A 39 -7.80 10.23 3.17
C GLN A 39 -8.72 9.03 2.90
N VAL A 40 -9.32 8.45 3.95
CA VAL A 40 -10.28 7.34 3.80
C VAL A 40 -11.53 7.79 3.04
N SER A 41 -12.00 9.01 3.29
CA SER A 41 -13.13 9.60 2.57
C SER A 41 -12.83 9.86 1.10
N GLU A 42 -11.60 10.22 0.74
CA GLU A 42 -11.19 10.35 -0.66
C GLU A 42 -11.15 8.98 -1.35
N MET A 43 -10.66 7.96 -0.65
CA MET A 43 -10.58 6.59 -1.17
C MET A 43 -11.95 5.89 -1.26
N SER A 44 -12.95 6.32 -0.48
CA SER A 44 -14.25 5.64 -0.43
C SER A 44 -15.00 5.67 -1.77
N PHE A 45 -14.77 6.68 -2.60
CA PHE A 45 -15.34 6.76 -3.94
C PHE A 45 -14.85 5.63 -4.86
N TYR A 46 -13.59 5.21 -4.70
CA TYR A 46 -12.98 4.13 -5.50
C TYR A 46 -13.17 2.75 -4.88
N ALA A 47 -13.67 2.68 -3.65
CA ALA A 47 -13.84 1.44 -2.89
C ALA A 47 -15.27 0.87 -2.99
N THR A 48 -16.11 1.38 -3.90
CA THR A 48 -17.42 0.78 -4.12
C THR A 48 -17.28 -0.59 -4.80
N PRO A 49 -18.17 -1.55 -4.50
CA PRO A 49 -18.14 -2.87 -5.14
C PRO A 49 -18.17 -2.81 -6.67
N GLU A 50 -18.90 -1.84 -7.23
CA GLU A 50 -19.06 -1.68 -8.67
C GLU A 50 -17.76 -1.23 -9.34
N ILE A 51 -17.08 -0.22 -8.78
CA ILE A 51 -15.80 0.25 -9.32
C ILE A 51 -14.72 -0.83 -9.18
N ARG A 52 -14.74 -1.56 -8.06
CA ARG A 52 -13.86 -2.71 -7.86
C ARG A 52 -14.08 -3.79 -8.93
N LEU A 53 -15.33 -4.16 -9.21
CA LEU A 53 -15.64 -5.15 -10.24
C LEU A 53 -15.15 -4.71 -11.62
N MET A 54 -15.41 -3.45 -12.00
CA MET A 54 -14.92 -2.89 -13.26
C MET A 54 -13.39 -2.92 -13.36
N PHE A 55 -12.69 -2.65 -12.25
CA PHE A 55 -11.24 -2.75 -12.20
C PHE A 55 -10.75 -4.20 -12.34
N GLU A 56 -11.40 -5.16 -11.68
CA GLU A 56 -11.07 -6.59 -11.78
C GLU A 56 -11.29 -7.11 -13.22
N GLU A 57 -12.39 -6.75 -13.87
CA GLU A 57 -12.67 -7.09 -15.27
C GLU A 57 -11.65 -6.47 -16.23
N TRP A 58 -11.35 -5.18 -16.05
CA TRP A 58 -10.33 -4.50 -16.85
C TRP A 58 -8.95 -5.12 -16.66
N LEU A 59 -8.58 -5.43 -15.42
CA LEU A 59 -7.29 -6.04 -15.07
C LEU A 59 -7.14 -7.41 -15.73
N ALA A 60 -8.19 -8.25 -15.67
CA ALA A 60 -8.19 -9.55 -16.35
C ALA A 60 -8.05 -9.41 -17.86
N SER A 61 -8.78 -8.48 -18.49
CA SER A 61 -8.68 -8.22 -19.94
C SER A 61 -7.26 -7.80 -20.35
N VAL A 62 -6.66 -6.86 -19.62
CA VAL A 62 -5.30 -6.39 -19.92
C VAL A 62 -4.28 -7.50 -19.70
N GLU A 63 -4.47 -8.32 -18.68
CA GLU A 63 -3.59 -9.45 -18.40
C GLU A 63 -3.62 -10.51 -19.50
N ASP A 64 -4.80 -10.81 -20.05
CA ASP A 64 -4.96 -11.70 -21.19
C ASP A 64 -4.27 -11.15 -22.44
N GLU A 65 -4.43 -9.86 -22.74
CA GLU A 65 -3.76 -9.23 -23.87
C GLU A 65 -2.23 -9.22 -23.72
N ILE A 66 -1.72 -8.95 -22.51
CA ILE A 66 -0.27 -9.01 -22.22
C ILE A 66 0.25 -10.43 -22.38
N PHE A 67 -0.50 -11.44 -21.91
CA PHE A 67 -0.11 -12.84 -22.07
C PHE A 67 -0.01 -13.24 -23.55
N ASP A 68 -1.00 -12.87 -24.35
CA ASP A 68 -1.00 -13.12 -25.80
C ASP A 68 0.14 -12.38 -26.51
N PHE A 69 0.43 -11.14 -26.12
CA PHE A 69 1.56 -10.38 -26.63
C PHE A 69 2.89 -11.07 -26.33
N ILE A 70 3.10 -11.52 -25.09
CA ILE A 70 4.31 -12.25 -24.68
C ILE A 70 4.47 -13.55 -25.48
N ASN A 71 3.38 -14.31 -25.67
CA ASN A 71 3.41 -15.57 -26.44
C ASN A 71 3.72 -15.31 -27.92
N LYS A 72 3.19 -14.23 -28.48
CA LYS A 72 3.44 -13.84 -29.88
C LYS A 72 4.88 -13.40 -30.12
N GLU A 73 5.43 -12.57 -29.23
CA GLU A 73 6.82 -12.09 -29.33
C GLU A 73 7.84 -13.11 -28.82
N ASN A 74 7.38 -14.12 -28.07
CA ASN A 74 8.18 -15.13 -27.37
C ASN A 74 9.27 -14.49 -26.47
N GLU A 75 8.93 -13.37 -25.83
CA GLU A 75 9.83 -12.56 -25.01
C GLU A 75 9.07 -11.97 -23.82
N ILE A 76 9.66 -12.02 -22.62
CA ILE A 76 9.18 -11.29 -21.46
C ILE A 76 10.07 -10.07 -21.24
N ASN A 77 9.53 -8.90 -21.56
CA ASN A 77 10.26 -7.64 -21.49
C ASN A 77 9.34 -6.50 -21.00
N PRO A 78 9.51 -6.04 -19.74
CA PRO A 78 8.69 -4.98 -19.15
C PRO A 78 8.72 -3.67 -19.96
N GLU A 79 9.83 -3.33 -20.60
CA GLU A 79 9.95 -2.14 -21.46
C GLU A 79 9.07 -2.24 -22.70
N ASN A 80 9.03 -3.41 -23.34
CA ASN A 80 8.21 -3.62 -24.54
C ASN A 80 6.73 -3.60 -24.17
N ILE A 81 6.36 -4.25 -23.07
CA ILE A 81 4.99 -4.26 -22.54
C ILE A 81 4.54 -2.84 -22.18
N SER A 82 5.36 -2.10 -21.43
CA SER A 82 5.07 -0.71 -21.05
C SER A 82 4.80 0.18 -22.27
N LYS A 83 5.62 0.06 -23.32
CA LYS A 83 5.44 0.83 -24.56
C LYS A 83 4.19 0.40 -25.34
N HIS A 84 3.96 -0.91 -25.48
CA HIS A 84 2.84 -1.45 -26.26
C HIS A 84 1.49 -1.11 -25.63
N PHE A 85 1.35 -1.36 -24.33
CA PHE A 85 0.12 -1.17 -23.57
C PHE A 85 -0.03 0.26 -23.00
N LYS A 86 0.95 1.13 -23.23
CA LYS A 86 0.98 2.52 -22.72
C LYS A 86 0.78 2.62 -21.22
N ILE A 87 1.32 1.67 -20.48
CA ILE A 87 1.32 1.63 -19.01
C ILE A 87 2.70 1.97 -18.47
N SER A 88 2.78 2.32 -17.18
CA SER A 88 4.07 2.51 -16.53
C SER A 88 4.88 1.20 -16.49
N LYS A 89 6.20 1.31 -16.35
CA LYS A 89 7.05 0.13 -16.18
C LYS A 89 6.70 -0.66 -14.92
N ASP A 90 6.26 0.02 -13.86
CA ASP A 90 5.88 -0.63 -12.61
C ASP A 90 4.57 -1.41 -12.77
N ALA A 91 3.61 -0.87 -13.54
CA ALA A 91 2.41 -1.61 -13.92
C ALA A 91 2.77 -2.85 -14.77
N ALA A 92 3.67 -2.71 -15.75
CA ALA A 92 4.12 -3.85 -16.55
C ALA A 92 4.76 -4.96 -15.69
N LYS A 93 5.60 -4.58 -14.71
CA LYS A 93 6.17 -5.53 -13.74
C LYS A 93 5.10 -6.15 -12.85
N PHE A 94 4.12 -5.38 -12.42
CA PHE A 94 2.99 -5.88 -11.64
C PHE A 94 2.23 -6.97 -12.41
N PHE A 95 1.86 -6.73 -13.67
CA PHE A 95 1.19 -7.74 -14.51
C PHE A 95 2.03 -9.00 -14.70
N LEU A 96 3.33 -8.85 -14.95
CA LEU A 96 4.23 -10.00 -15.08
C LEU A 96 4.32 -10.82 -13.79
N ASN A 97 4.42 -10.16 -12.63
CA ASN A 97 4.42 -10.87 -11.35
C ASN A 97 3.08 -11.58 -11.12
N HIS A 98 1.96 -10.96 -11.50
CA HIS A 98 0.64 -11.55 -11.38
C HIS A 98 0.47 -12.78 -12.28
N LEU A 99 0.88 -12.69 -13.55
CA LEU A 99 0.91 -13.81 -14.51
C LEU A 99 1.82 -14.96 -14.04
N ALA A 100 2.94 -14.64 -13.39
CA ALA A 100 3.85 -15.64 -12.85
C ALA A 100 3.25 -16.33 -11.61
N ALA A 101 2.62 -15.57 -10.72
CA ALA A 101 1.94 -16.10 -9.54
C ALA A 101 0.74 -16.98 -9.90
N SER A 102 0.02 -16.66 -10.98
CA SER A 102 -1.07 -17.47 -11.51
C SER A 102 -0.58 -18.70 -12.31
N GLY A 103 0.73 -18.85 -12.50
CA GLY A 103 1.34 -19.98 -13.21
C GLY A 103 1.20 -19.93 -14.73
N ARG A 104 0.69 -18.81 -15.28
CA ARG A 104 0.52 -18.60 -16.73
C ARG A 104 1.87 -18.41 -17.42
N ILE A 105 2.83 -17.80 -16.74
CA ILE A 105 4.21 -17.67 -17.23
C ILE A 105 5.23 -18.21 -16.23
N LYS A 106 6.39 -18.62 -16.73
CA LYS A 106 7.57 -18.93 -15.92
C LYS A 106 8.43 -17.67 -15.82
N ALA A 107 9.02 -17.39 -14.66
CA ALA A 107 9.89 -16.23 -14.48
C ALA A 107 11.12 -16.19 -15.41
N GLU A 108 11.41 -17.28 -16.13
CA GLU A 108 12.63 -17.46 -16.92
C GLU A 108 12.44 -17.32 -18.44
N PHE A 109 11.32 -16.76 -18.92
CA PHE A 109 11.19 -16.49 -20.36
C PHE A 109 12.26 -15.50 -20.83
N LYS A 110 12.93 -15.87 -21.92
CA LYS A 110 14.14 -15.22 -22.43
C LYS A 110 13.97 -13.70 -22.50
N THR A 111 14.76 -12.97 -21.72
CA THR A 111 15.09 -11.58 -22.05
C THR A 111 15.94 -11.64 -23.31
N LYS A 112 15.49 -11.09 -24.45
CA LYS A 112 16.42 -10.92 -25.58
C LYS A 112 17.56 -10.03 -25.07
N LYS A 113 18.78 -10.57 -25.08
CA LYS A 113 19.97 -9.73 -24.94
C LYS A 113 19.89 -8.70 -26.06
N ALA A 114 19.92 -7.42 -25.69
CA ALA A 114 20.15 -6.35 -26.63
C ALA A 114 21.47 -6.65 -27.35
N ASP A 115 21.39 -6.99 -28.64
CA ASP A 115 22.56 -7.07 -29.49
C ASP A 115 23.18 -5.68 -29.56
N LYS A 116 24.50 -5.64 -29.34
CA LYS A 116 25.36 -4.45 -29.37
C LYS A 116 25.36 -3.78 -30.73
#